data_AF-A0A1B6G3I7-F1
#
_entry.id   AF-A0A1B6G3I7-F1
#
_cell.length_a   1.000
_cell.length_b   1.000
_cell.length_c   1.000
_cell.angle_alpha   90.00
_cell.angle_beta   90.00
_cell.angle_gamma   90.00
#
_symmetry.space_group_name_H-M   'P 1'
#
loop_
_entity.id
_entity.type
_entity.pdbx_description
1 polymer ?
#
loop_
_entity_poly.entity_id
_entity_poly.type
_entity_poly.pdbx_seq_one_letter_code
_entity_poly.pdbx_strand_id
1 'polypeptide(L)'
;MNSHLPLKKRNHAIPEPMEVEEEHEEIEQEQPHQINIEPEECPPSNLRRNRNRLNLNCSNNTFIELENAFRSILKTHYLKNNNSDLKDICLILQISKEEIKRIIQNLLNEYGALKFNIIVECSYIKPLTEQTQEAAFKTSNFTVFHSDSLNDILRNMISKICTEENEYLGKGSGWTLRSLDGVLLRFSKYRPLGGSSYIPLP
;
A
#
# COMPACT_ATOMS: atom_id res chain seq x y z
N MET A 1 50.41 62.83 28.85
CA MET A 1 49.79 62.33 30.11
C MET A 1 49.38 60.88 29.82
N ASN A 2 50.20 59.84 30.00
CA ASN A 2 50.70 59.22 31.26
C ASN A 2 49.63 59.32 32.36
N SER A 3 49.09 58.26 32.99
CA SER A 3 49.65 56.98 33.50
C SER A 3 48.47 56.08 33.96
N HIS A 4 48.41 54.76 33.74
CA HIS A 4 48.98 53.65 34.54
C HIS A 4 48.46 53.48 36.01
N LEU A 5 47.64 52.41 36.22
CA LEU A 5 47.49 51.48 37.39
C LEU A 5 47.06 52.05 38.78
N PRO A 6 46.66 51.24 39.82
CA PRO A 6 46.67 49.77 39.97
C PRO A 6 45.43 49.09 40.62
N LEU A 7 45.47 47.74 40.61
CA LEU A 7 44.68 46.79 41.41
C LEU A 7 44.76 47.01 42.94
N LYS A 8 43.69 46.69 43.67
CA LYS A 8 43.75 46.35 45.10
C LYS A 8 42.79 45.21 45.44
N LYS A 9 43.37 44.06 45.79
CA LYS A 9 42.70 42.90 46.41
C LYS A 9 42.24 43.29 47.83
N ARG A 10 41.06 42.81 48.24
CA ARG A 10 40.70 42.62 49.66
C ARG A 10 40.04 41.24 49.80
N ASN A 11 40.62 40.43 50.67
CA ASN A 11 40.09 39.17 51.18
C ASN A 11 39.24 39.42 52.44
N HIS A 12 38.53 38.37 52.88
CA HIS A 12 37.71 38.17 54.11
C HIS A 12 36.20 38.33 53.86
N ALA A 13 35.31 37.43 54.31
CA ALA A 13 35.44 36.19 55.07
C ALA A 13 34.21 35.30 54.79
N ILE A 14 34.37 34.00 54.97
CA ILE A 14 33.34 32.96 54.94
C ILE A 14 32.49 33.07 56.22
N PRO A 15 31.17 32.96 56.15
CA PRO A 15 30.37 32.38 57.22
C PRO A 15 29.95 30.95 56.84
N GLU A 16 30.24 30.01 57.75
CA GLU A 16 29.76 28.63 57.78
C GLU A 16 28.25 28.55 58.14
N PRO A 17 27.60 27.36 58.02
CA PRO A 17 26.25 27.22 57.48
C PRO A 17 25.14 27.42 58.52
N MET A 18 23.98 27.87 58.06
CA MET A 18 22.72 27.70 58.78
C MET A 18 21.97 26.51 58.19
N GLU A 19 21.81 25.48 59.00
CA GLU A 19 20.82 24.42 58.81
C GLU A 19 19.42 25.02 58.94
N VAL A 20 18.58 24.86 57.92
CA VAL A 20 17.13 24.89 58.06
C VAL A 20 16.52 23.84 57.13
N GLU A 21 16.25 22.71 57.76
CA GLU A 21 15.10 21.80 57.62
C GLU A 21 14.44 21.58 56.24
N GLU A 22 14.48 20.31 55.84
CA GLU A 22 13.87 19.69 54.68
C GLU A 22 12.32 19.76 54.75
N GLU A 23 11.69 20.42 53.78
CA GLU A 23 10.33 20.07 53.37
C GLU A 23 10.42 19.07 52.22
N HIS A 24 10.07 17.81 52.53
CA HIS A 24 9.94 16.71 51.58
C HIS A 24 8.69 16.93 50.73
N GLU A 25 8.86 17.39 49.49
CA GLU A 25 7.85 17.19 48.45
C GLU A 25 8.03 15.78 47.87
N GLU A 26 7.05 14.91 48.14
CA GLU A 26 6.93 13.57 47.58
C GLU A 26 6.81 13.65 46.05
N ILE A 27 7.90 13.38 45.34
CA ILE A 27 7.86 13.07 43.92
C ILE A 27 7.45 11.60 43.80
N GLU A 28 6.21 11.35 43.39
CA GLU A 28 5.76 10.02 42.99
C GLU A 28 6.68 9.48 41.88
N GLN A 29 7.39 8.39 42.20
CA GLN A 29 8.20 7.63 41.26
C GLN A 29 7.28 6.88 40.30
N GLU A 30 6.93 7.48 39.16
CA GLU A 30 6.37 6.72 38.05
C GLU A 30 7.44 5.78 37.48
N GLN A 31 7.25 4.47 37.71
CA GLN A 31 8.03 3.43 37.06
C GLN A 31 7.92 3.57 35.54
N PRO A 32 9.01 3.37 34.78
CA PRO A 32 8.93 3.36 33.33
C PRO A 32 8.06 2.18 32.90
N HIS A 33 6.83 2.48 32.47
CA HIS A 33 5.98 1.51 31.79
C HIS A 33 6.73 1.03 30.55
N GLN A 34 7.15 -0.23 30.56
CA GLN A 34 7.59 -0.94 29.37
C GLN A 34 6.42 -0.95 28.39
N ILE A 35 6.49 -0.05 27.40
CA ILE A 35 5.66 -0.16 26.21
C ILE A 35 6.20 -1.38 25.44
N ASN A 36 5.58 -2.53 25.65
CA ASN A 36 5.70 -3.67 24.75
C ASN A 36 5.16 -3.21 23.39
N ILE A 37 6.03 -2.74 22.51
CA ILE A 37 5.72 -2.60 21.10
C ILE A 37 5.73 -4.03 20.54
N GLU A 38 4.59 -4.70 20.65
CA GLU A 38 4.32 -5.84 19.77
C GLU A 38 4.48 -5.36 18.33
N PRO A 39 5.25 -6.05 17.48
CA PRO A 39 5.34 -5.66 16.08
C PRO A 39 3.93 -5.79 15.50
N GLU A 40 3.31 -4.68 15.12
CA GLU A 40 2.08 -4.70 14.32
C GLU A 40 2.38 -5.45 13.02
N GLU A 41 2.10 -6.75 13.00
CA GLU A 41 2.04 -7.52 11.78
C GLU A 41 0.86 -7.02 10.98
N CYS A 42 1.15 -6.26 9.92
CA CYS A 42 0.17 -5.94 8.89
C CYS A 42 -0.45 -7.25 8.38
N PRO A 43 -1.78 -7.30 8.17
CA PRO A 43 -2.46 -8.53 7.81
C PRO A 43 -1.84 -9.13 6.54
N PRO A 44 -1.49 -10.42 6.52
CA PRO A 44 -0.96 -11.05 5.33
C PRO A 44 -2.02 -10.93 4.23
N SER A 45 -1.65 -10.29 3.12
CA SER A 45 -2.48 -10.34 1.92
C SER A 45 -2.51 -11.79 1.47
N ASN A 46 -3.58 -12.52 1.80
CA ASN A 46 -3.82 -13.94 1.49
C ASN A 46 -3.91 -14.26 -0.03
N LEU A 47 -3.34 -13.45 -0.91
CA LEU A 47 -3.12 -13.83 -2.30
C LEU A 47 -1.87 -14.70 -2.36
N ARG A 48 -2.07 -16.01 -2.49
CA ARG A 48 -1.00 -16.93 -2.87
C ARG A 48 -0.55 -16.55 -4.29
N ARG A 49 0.52 -15.76 -4.40
CA ARG A 49 1.17 -15.42 -5.67
C ARG A 49 1.54 -16.71 -6.37
N ASN A 50 1.04 -16.93 -7.59
CA ASN A 50 1.44 -18.09 -8.35
C ASN A 50 2.83 -17.82 -8.92
N ARG A 51 3.88 -18.39 -8.31
CA ARG A 51 5.28 -18.22 -8.73
C ARG A 51 5.50 -18.52 -10.22
N ASN A 52 4.63 -19.33 -10.83
CA ASN A 52 4.67 -19.61 -12.26
C ASN A 52 4.51 -18.34 -13.12
N ARG A 53 3.84 -17.29 -12.61
CA ARG A 53 3.61 -16.03 -13.34
C ARG A 53 4.88 -15.18 -13.48
N LEU A 54 5.77 -15.23 -12.49
CA LEU A 54 7.07 -14.54 -12.54
C LEU A 54 7.98 -15.09 -13.66
N ASN A 55 7.78 -16.35 -14.04
CA ASN A 55 8.55 -17.03 -15.07
C ASN A 55 7.94 -16.93 -16.48
N LEU A 56 6.86 -16.16 -16.66
CA LEU A 56 6.25 -15.97 -17.98
C LEU A 56 7.18 -15.14 -18.87
N ASN A 57 7.44 -15.63 -20.09
CA ASN A 57 8.07 -14.88 -21.16
C ASN A 57 7.00 -14.01 -21.83
N CYS A 58 6.94 -12.74 -21.45
CA CYS A 58 6.02 -11.77 -22.03
C CYS A 58 6.78 -10.78 -22.89
N SER A 59 6.21 -10.41 -24.04
CA SER A 59 6.61 -9.20 -24.76
C SER A 59 6.38 -7.97 -23.88
N ASN A 60 7.28 -6.98 -23.97
CA ASN A 60 7.25 -5.81 -23.09
C ASN A 60 5.91 -5.06 -23.21
N ASN A 61 5.33 -4.72 -22.06
CA ASN A 61 4.14 -3.85 -21.91
C ASN A 61 2.79 -4.37 -22.44
N THR A 62 2.62 -5.66 -22.68
CA THR A 62 1.32 -6.22 -23.10
C THR A 62 0.69 -7.13 -22.04
N PHE A 63 -0.63 -7.07 -21.92
CA PHE A 63 -1.38 -8.00 -21.07
C PHE A 63 -1.53 -9.34 -21.77
N ILE A 64 -1.22 -10.43 -21.06
CA ILE A 64 -1.46 -11.80 -21.49
C ILE A 64 -2.64 -12.41 -20.74
N GLU A 65 -3.47 -13.20 -21.41
CA GLU A 65 -4.53 -13.98 -20.76
C GLU A 65 -3.89 -15.18 -20.06
N LEU A 66 -4.03 -15.26 -18.73
CA LEU A 66 -3.46 -16.33 -17.91
C LEU A 66 -4.40 -17.49 -17.72
N GLU A 67 -5.66 -17.16 -17.41
CA GLU A 67 -6.63 -18.11 -16.91
C GLU A 67 -7.98 -17.79 -17.53
N ASN A 68 -8.58 -18.84 -18.09
CA ASN A 68 -9.95 -18.86 -18.52
C ASN A 68 -10.63 -20.03 -17.79
N ALA A 69 -11.61 -19.73 -16.95
CA ALA A 69 -12.30 -20.73 -16.13
C ALA A 69 -13.82 -20.61 -16.23
N PHE A 70 -14.52 -21.67 -15.80
CA PHE A 70 -15.98 -21.74 -15.78
C PHE A 70 -16.63 -21.42 -17.14
N ARG A 71 -16.15 -22.04 -18.22
CA ARG A 71 -16.66 -21.80 -19.60
C ARG A 71 -16.55 -20.31 -19.99
N SER A 72 -15.38 -19.69 -19.80
CA SER A 72 -15.13 -18.27 -20.07
C SER A 72 -15.91 -17.28 -19.22
N ILE A 73 -16.47 -17.71 -18.09
CA ILE A 73 -17.09 -16.79 -17.14
C ILE A 73 -16.02 -15.99 -16.39
N LEU A 74 -14.89 -16.60 -16.04
CA LEU A 74 -13.78 -15.93 -15.37
C LEU A 74 -12.60 -15.82 -16.34
N LYS A 75 -12.08 -14.61 -16.51
CA LYS A 75 -10.87 -14.33 -17.29
C LYS A 75 -9.88 -13.53 -16.44
N THR A 76 -8.60 -13.91 -16.46
CA THR A 76 -7.54 -13.14 -15.81
C THR A 76 -6.50 -12.71 -16.84
N HIS A 77 -6.28 -11.41 -16.96
CA HIS A 77 -5.18 -10.85 -17.73
C HIS A 77 -4.05 -10.41 -16.80
N TYR A 78 -2.80 -10.56 -17.23
CA TYR A 78 -1.62 -10.17 -16.46
C TYR A 78 -0.64 -9.39 -17.31
N LEU A 79 -0.19 -8.27 -16.77
CA LEU A 79 0.90 -7.47 -17.28
C LEU A 79 2.10 -7.70 -16.37
N LYS A 80 3.13 -8.34 -16.92
CA LYS A 80 4.41 -8.49 -16.23
C LYS A 80 5.20 -7.20 -16.32
N ASN A 81 5.77 -6.75 -15.21
CA ASN A 81 6.75 -5.68 -15.26
C ASN A 81 8.12 -6.26 -15.61
N ASN A 82 8.55 -6.07 -16.86
CA ASN A 82 9.87 -6.50 -17.32
C ASN A 82 10.95 -5.43 -17.06
N ASN A 83 10.57 -4.22 -16.64
CA ASN A 83 11.50 -3.13 -16.39
C ASN A 83 11.81 -3.02 -14.89
N SER A 84 13.02 -3.41 -14.50
CA SER A 84 13.50 -3.35 -13.12
C SER A 84 13.57 -1.94 -12.55
N ASP A 85 13.71 -0.93 -13.41
CA ASP A 85 13.91 0.46 -13.02
C ASP A 85 12.58 1.19 -12.82
N LEU A 86 11.51 0.66 -13.41
CA LEU A 86 10.17 1.22 -13.28
C LEU A 86 9.51 0.69 -11.99
N LYS A 87 9.80 1.37 -10.88
CA LYS A 87 9.31 1.04 -9.53
C LYS A 87 8.24 2.00 -9.03
N ASP A 88 7.48 2.60 -9.92
CA ASP A 88 6.35 3.47 -9.56
C ASP A 88 5.05 2.79 -9.96
N ILE A 89 4.30 2.34 -8.95
CA ILE A 89 3.02 1.65 -9.10
C ILE A 89 2.01 2.54 -9.83
N CYS A 90 1.92 3.81 -9.43
CA CYS A 90 0.99 4.76 -10.02
C CYS A 90 1.33 5.02 -11.48
N LEU A 91 2.60 5.24 -11.80
CA LEU A 91 3.06 5.46 -13.17
C LEU A 91 2.73 4.28 -14.08
N ILE A 92 2.97 3.05 -13.63
CA ILE A 92 2.67 1.84 -14.42
C ILE A 92 1.18 1.70 -14.67
N LEU A 93 0.35 1.98 -13.66
CA LEU A 93 -1.10 1.98 -13.82
C LEU A 93 -1.58 3.07 -14.79
N GLN A 94 -0.95 4.26 -14.79
CA GLN A 94 -1.29 5.32 -15.74
C GLN A 94 -0.87 4.96 -17.17
N ILE A 95 0.34 4.43 -17.38
CA ILE A 95 0.83 4.02 -18.70
C ILE A 95 -0.03 2.88 -19.26
N SER A 96 -0.42 1.92 -18.43
CA SER A 96 -1.25 0.78 -18.85
C SER A 96 -2.74 1.08 -18.95
N LYS A 97 -3.19 2.27 -18.53
CA LYS A 97 -4.62 2.64 -18.43
C LYS A 97 -5.40 2.47 -19.74
N GLU A 98 -4.86 2.94 -20.86
CA GLU A 98 -5.56 2.83 -22.15
C GLU A 98 -5.67 1.37 -22.63
N GLU A 99 -4.67 0.55 -22.32
CA GLU A 99 -4.70 -0.88 -22.64
C GLU A 99 -5.70 -1.62 -21.75
N ILE A 100 -5.73 -1.33 -20.45
CA ILE A 100 -6.75 -1.85 -19.52
C ILE A 100 -8.15 -1.50 -20.03
N LYS A 101 -8.36 -0.25 -20.44
CA LYS A 101 -9.63 0.23 -20.99
C LYS A 101 -10.02 -0.52 -22.26
N ARG A 102 -9.07 -0.75 -23.18
CA ARG A 102 -9.30 -1.54 -24.40
C ARG A 102 -9.75 -2.97 -24.07
N ILE A 103 -9.11 -3.63 -23.11
CA ILE A 103 -9.49 -4.98 -22.66
C ILE A 103 -10.90 -4.97 -22.07
N ILE A 104 -11.21 -4.01 -21.19
CA ILE A 104 -12.55 -3.86 -20.61
C ILE A 104 -13.60 -3.66 -21.71
N GLN A 105 -13.35 -2.78 -22.68
CA GLN A 105 -14.29 -2.52 -23.79
C GLN A 105 -14.53 -3.77 -24.64
N ASN A 106 -13.49 -4.52 -24.97
CA ASN A 106 -13.61 -5.75 -25.74
C ASN A 106 -14.48 -6.78 -24.99
N LEU A 107 -14.22 -6.99 -23.70
CA LEU A 107 -14.99 -7.91 -22.87
C LEU A 107 -16.41 -7.42 -22.62
N LEU A 108 -16.61 -6.10 -22.51
CA LEU A 108 -17.93 -5.50 -22.34
C LEU A 108 -18.79 -5.72 -23.58
N ASN A 109 -18.22 -5.54 -24.78
CA ASN A 109 -18.89 -5.85 -26.04
C ASN A 109 -19.22 -7.36 -26.17
N GLU A 110 -18.38 -8.25 -25.64
CA GLU A 110 -18.63 -9.71 -25.64
C GLU A 110 -19.73 -10.13 -24.65
N TYR A 111 -19.79 -9.50 -23.46
CA TYR A 111 -20.63 -9.94 -22.35
C TYR A 111 -21.86 -9.10 -22.07
N GLY A 112 -21.90 -7.87 -22.58
CA GLY A 112 -22.91 -6.84 -22.28
C GLY A 112 -22.70 -6.16 -20.92
N ALA A 113 -22.35 -6.95 -19.90
CA ALA A 113 -21.98 -6.46 -18.57
C ALA A 113 -20.94 -7.37 -17.93
N LEU A 114 -20.03 -6.78 -17.15
CA LEU A 114 -18.95 -7.50 -16.49
C LEU A 114 -18.66 -6.95 -15.11
N LYS A 115 -18.02 -7.76 -14.28
CA LYS A 115 -17.39 -7.31 -13.04
C LYS A 115 -15.88 -7.46 -13.19
N PHE A 116 -15.13 -6.46 -12.75
CA PHE A 116 -13.67 -6.56 -12.77
C PHE A 116 -13.02 -5.96 -11.52
N ASN A 117 -11.79 -6.38 -11.26
CA ASN A 117 -10.90 -5.71 -10.32
C ASN A 117 -9.45 -5.69 -10.83
N ILE A 118 -8.70 -4.75 -10.28
CA ILE A 118 -7.26 -4.57 -10.50
C ILE A 118 -6.52 -4.99 -9.23
N ILE A 119 -5.46 -5.77 -9.41
CA ILE A 119 -4.55 -6.21 -8.35
C ILE A 119 -3.12 -5.93 -8.80
N VAL A 120 -2.36 -5.23 -7.97
CA VAL A 120 -0.95 -4.95 -8.20
C VAL A 120 -0.14 -5.81 -7.26
N GLU A 121 0.74 -6.65 -7.81
CA GLU A 121 1.62 -7.54 -7.06
C GLU A 121 3.03 -6.93 -7.01
N CYS A 122 3.57 -6.73 -5.82
CA CYS A 122 4.89 -6.15 -5.59
C CYS A 122 5.63 -6.82 -4.43
N SER A 123 6.92 -6.53 -4.33
CA SER A 123 7.79 -7.04 -3.29
C SER A 123 8.51 -5.88 -2.62
N TYR A 124 8.47 -5.86 -1.29
CA TYR A 124 9.12 -4.88 -0.42
C TYR A 124 10.34 -5.47 0.26
N ILE A 125 11.26 -4.62 0.68
CA ILE A 125 12.46 -4.98 1.44
C ILE A 125 12.65 -4.01 2.61
N LYS A 126 13.15 -4.52 3.74
CA LYS A 126 13.76 -3.70 4.80
C LYS A 126 15.26 -3.58 4.50
N PRO A 127 15.78 -2.40 4.13
CA PRO A 127 17.17 -2.28 3.68
C PRO A 127 18.21 -2.72 4.72
N LEU A 128 17.91 -2.53 6.01
CA LEU A 128 18.84 -2.86 7.10
C LEU A 128 18.90 -4.35 7.42
N THR A 129 17.76 -5.05 7.34
CA THR A 129 17.65 -6.47 7.73
C THR A 129 17.59 -7.42 6.54
N GLU A 130 17.55 -6.88 5.33
CA GLU A 130 17.31 -7.59 4.06
C GLU A 130 16.05 -8.46 4.04
N GLN A 131 15.16 -8.29 5.03
CA GLN A 131 13.89 -8.99 5.05
C GLN A 131 13.04 -8.55 3.87
N THR A 132 12.44 -9.51 3.19
CA THR A 132 11.56 -9.26 2.05
C THR A 132 10.14 -9.64 2.39
N GLN A 133 9.19 -8.82 1.96
CA GLN A 133 7.77 -9.09 2.13
C GLN A 133 7.05 -8.91 0.80
N GLU A 134 6.20 -9.88 0.47
CA GLU A 134 5.29 -9.75 -0.66
C GLU A 134 4.08 -8.91 -0.25
N ALA A 135 3.67 -7.99 -1.12
CA ALA A 135 2.49 -7.17 -0.91
C ALA A 135 1.63 -7.15 -2.17
N ALA A 136 0.33 -6.96 -1.98
CA ALA A 136 -0.60 -6.77 -3.08
C ALA A 136 -1.63 -5.69 -2.75
N PHE A 137 -1.76 -4.70 -3.63
CA PHE A 137 -2.78 -3.66 -3.56
C PHE A 137 -3.92 -4.03 -4.49
N LYS A 138 -5.17 -3.95 -4.01
CA LYS A 138 -6.32 -4.45 -4.75
C LYS A 138 -7.52 -3.55 -4.65
N THR A 139 -8.23 -3.47 -5.75
CA THR A 139 -9.54 -2.82 -5.80
C THR A 139 -10.65 -3.83 -5.49
N SER A 140 -11.78 -3.30 -5.01
CA SER A 140 -13.02 -4.06 -4.93
C SER A 140 -13.52 -4.40 -6.34
N ASN A 141 -14.34 -5.44 -6.46
CA ASN A 141 -15.02 -5.73 -7.72
C ASN A 141 -15.94 -4.58 -8.11
N PHE A 142 -15.76 -4.06 -9.33
CA PHE A 142 -16.59 -3.03 -9.90
C PHE A 142 -17.44 -3.63 -11.02
N THR A 143 -18.75 -3.35 -11.04
CA THR A 143 -19.64 -3.79 -12.12
C THR A 143 -19.70 -2.72 -13.18
N VAL A 144 -19.54 -3.10 -14.44
CA VAL A 144 -19.48 -2.20 -15.59
C VAL A 144 -20.58 -2.56 -16.57
N PHE A 145 -21.32 -1.53 -16.99
CA PHE A 145 -22.31 -1.52 -18.05
C PHE A 145 -21.87 -0.58 -19.17
N HIS A 146 -22.47 -0.72 -20.36
CA HIS A 146 -22.18 0.15 -21.51
C HIS A 146 -22.44 1.64 -21.26
N SER A 147 -23.34 1.97 -20.33
CA SER A 147 -23.64 3.34 -19.93
C SER A 147 -22.57 4.01 -19.06
N ASP A 148 -21.65 3.21 -18.49
CA ASP A 148 -20.72 3.71 -17.48
C ASP A 148 -19.49 4.38 -18.10
N SER A 149 -19.00 5.44 -17.43
CA SER A 149 -17.75 6.09 -17.80
C SER A 149 -16.54 5.29 -17.33
N LEU A 150 -15.95 4.49 -18.23
CA LEU A 150 -14.73 3.71 -17.94
C LEU A 150 -13.57 4.59 -17.48
N ASN A 151 -13.47 5.82 -17.98
CA ASN A 151 -12.39 6.73 -17.60
C ASN A 151 -12.46 7.10 -16.12
N ASP A 152 -13.66 7.34 -15.60
CA ASP A 152 -13.86 7.72 -14.19
C ASP A 152 -13.70 6.51 -13.27
N ILE A 153 -14.23 5.35 -13.67
CA ILE A 153 -14.04 4.10 -12.95
C ILE A 153 -12.55 3.79 -12.80
N LEU A 154 -11.79 3.81 -13.90
CA LEU A 154 -10.36 3.55 -13.88
C LEU A 154 -9.59 4.60 -13.07
N ARG A 155 -9.95 5.89 -13.20
CA ARG A 155 -9.33 6.95 -12.40
C ARG A 155 -9.49 6.68 -10.90
N ASN A 156 -10.71 6.35 -10.47
CA ASN A 156 -11.00 6.08 -9.06
C ASN A 156 -10.28 4.82 -8.55
N MET A 157 -10.26 3.75 -9.34
CA MET A 157 -9.58 2.50 -9.01
C MET A 157 -8.06 2.68 -8.90
N ILE A 158 -7.45 3.42 -9.84
CA ILE A 158 -6.01 3.72 -9.80
C ILE A 158 -5.69 4.62 -8.62
N SER A 159 -6.49 5.68 -8.39
CA SER A 159 -6.30 6.58 -7.25
C SER A 159 -6.35 5.81 -5.92
N LYS A 160 -7.28 4.85 -5.77
CA LYS A 160 -7.37 4.01 -4.59
C LYS A 160 -6.07 3.22 -4.34
N ILE A 161 -5.55 2.55 -5.37
CA ILE A 161 -4.30 1.77 -5.25
C ILE A 161 -3.13 2.69 -4.88
N CYS A 162 -3.04 3.86 -5.52
CA CYS A 162 -2.02 4.86 -5.22
C CYS A 162 -2.11 5.37 -3.77
N THR A 163 -3.31 5.61 -3.25
CA THR A 163 -3.49 6.05 -1.86
C THR A 163 -3.09 4.93 -0.89
N GLU A 164 -3.56 3.69 -1.10
CA GLU A 164 -3.21 2.55 -0.26
C GLU A 164 -1.69 2.28 -0.24
N GLU A 165 -1.02 2.48 -1.37
CA GLU A 165 0.43 2.32 -1.49
C GLU A 165 1.20 3.40 -0.74
N ASN A 166 0.79 4.67 -0.87
CA ASN A 166 1.38 5.77 -0.11
C ASN A 166 1.17 5.60 1.39
N GLU A 167 -0.01 5.15 1.82
CA GLU A 167 -0.29 4.83 3.23
C GLU A 167 0.57 3.67 3.72
N TYR A 168 0.83 2.66 2.88
CA TYR A 168 1.71 1.55 3.22
C TYR A 168 3.15 2.01 3.46
N LEU A 169 3.67 2.91 2.63
CA LEU A 169 4.99 3.53 2.77
C LEU A 169 5.06 4.51 3.97
N GLY A 170 4.00 5.29 4.18
CA GLY A 170 3.95 6.38 5.17
C GLY A 170 3.93 5.93 6.64
N LYS A 171 3.65 4.65 6.92
CA LYS A 171 3.55 4.11 8.29
C LYS A 171 4.87 3.97 9.05
N GLY A 172 5.99 4.45 8.52
CA GLY A 172 7.29 4.41 9.22
C GLY A 172 7.81 2.98 9.49
N SER A 173 7.29 1.99 8.78
CA SER A 173 7.52 0.55 8.99
C SER A 173 8.89 0.05 8.49
N GLY A 174 9.70 0.94 7.93
CA GLY A 174 11.03 0.65 7.38
C GLY A 174 11.03 -0.16 6.07
N TRP A 175 9.86 -0.39 5.48
CA TRP A 175 9.71 -1.07 4.20
C TRP A 175 9.92 -0.11 3.04
N THR A 176 10.68 -0.55 2.04
CA THR A 176 10.81 0.15 0.75
C THR A 176 10.48 -0.79 -0.40
N LEU A 177 9.94 -0.24 -1.49
CA LEU A 177 9.55 -1.02 -2.65
C LEU A 177 10.80 -1.57 -3.35
N ARG A 178 10.93 -2.90 -3.37
CA ARG A 178 12.06 -3.60 -4.01
C ARG A 178 11.82 -3.78 -5.50
N SER A 179 10.66 -4.34 -5.85
CA SER A 179 10.24 -4.61 -7.23
C SER A 179 8.72 -4.52 -7.35
N LEU A 180 8.28 -4.03 -8.50
CA LEU A 180 6.93 -4.28 -8.96
C LEU A 180 6.95 -5.55 -9.82
N ASP A 181 6.14 -6.54 -9.47
CA ASP A 181 6.15 -7.83 -10.16
C ASP A 181 5.17 -7.83 -11.33
N GLY A 182 3.99 -7.23 -11.15
CA GLY A 182 3.06 -7.00 -12.26
C GLY A 182 1.65 -6.60 -11.83
N VAL A 183 0.77 -6.47 -12.82
CA VAL A 183 -0.62 -6.04 -12.66
C VAL A 183 -1.55 -7.13 -13.18
N LEU A 184 -2.51 -7.54 -12.36
CA LEU A 184 -3.58 -8.48 -12.73
C LEU A 184 -4.89 -7.73 -12.90
N LEU A 185 -5.58 -8.06 -13.99
CA LEU A 185 -6.97 -7.72 -14.22
C LEU A 185 -7.78 -9.00 -14.12
N ARG A 186 -8.69 -9.09 -13.16
CA ARG A 186 -9.62 -10.23 -13.09
C ARG A 186 -10.99 -9.77 -13.54
N PHE A 187 -11.59 -10.56 -14.40
CA PHE A 187 -12.89 -10.32 -15.00
C PHE A 187 -13.82 -11.47 -14.67
N SER A 188 -15.09 -11.13 -14.49
CA SER A 188 -16.18 -12.10 -14.43
C SER A 188 -17.38 -11.60 -15.21
N LYS A 189 -18.07 -12.48 -15.94
CA LYS A 189 -19.32 -12.13 -16.62
C LYS A 189 -20.39 -11.76 -15.58
N TYR A 190 -20.98 -10.58 -15.72
CA TYR A 190 -22.08 -10.18 -14.84
C TYR A 190 -23.37 -10.86 -15.30
N ARG A 191 -23.97 -11.66 -14.42
CA ARG A 191 -25.30 -12.22 -14.59
C ARG A 191 -26.12 -11.82 -13.38
N PRO A 192 -27.11 -10.92 -13.51
CA PRO A 192 -28.04 -10.68 -12.42
C PRO A 192 -28.74 -12.00 -12.08
N LEU A 193 -28.93 -12.28 -10.79
CA LEU A 193 -29.76 -13.39 -10.39
C LEU A 193 -31.16 -13.11 -10.92
N GLY A 194 -31.65 -13.96 -11.83
CA GLY A 194 -33.01 -13.86 -12.30
C GLY A 194 -33.94 -14.01 -11.11
N GLY A 195 -34.86 -13.07 -10.92
CA GLY A 195 -35.94 -13.17 -9.95
C GLY A 195 -36.94 -14.26 -10.39
N SER A 196 -36.55 -15.52 -10.26
CA SER A 196 -37.44 -16.68 -10.31
C SER A 196 -37.40 -17.25 -8.89
N SER A 197 -38.43 -17.17 -8.06
CA SER A 197 -39.81 -17.54 -8.37
C SER A 197 -40.72 -16.84 -7.37
N TYR A 198 -41.84 -16.30 -7.84
CA TYR A 198 -43.01 -16.13 -6.96
C TYR A 198 -43.38 -17.52 -6.45
N ILE A 199 -43.23 -17.77 -5.16
CA ILE A 199 -43.75 -18.97 -4.50
C ILE A 199 -45.16 -18.58 -4.05
N PRO A 200 -46.23 -19.03 -4.72
CA PRO A 200 -47.57 -18.80 -4.21
C PRO A 200 -47.67 -19.43 -2.82
N LEU A 201 -48.01 -18.61 -1.82
CA LEU A 201 -48.27 -19.11 -0.47
C LEU A 201 -49.66 -19.77 -0.44
N PRO A 202 -49.83 -20.88 0.32
CA PRO A 202 -51.09 -21.59 0.45
C PRO A 202 -52.16 -20.79 1.19
#